data_AF-A0A1Y4DLP1-F1
#
_entry.id   AF-A0A1Y4DLP1-F1
#
_cell.length_a   1.000
_cell.length_b   1.000
_cell.length_c   1.000
_cell.angle_alpha   90.00
_cell.angle_beta   90.00
_cell.angle_gamma   90.00
#
_symmetry.space_group_name_H-M   'P 1'
#
loop_
_entity.id
_entity.type
_entity.pdbx_description
1 polymer ?
#
loop_
_entity_poly.entity_id
_entity_poly.type
_entity_poly.pdbx_seq_one_letter_code
_entity_poly.pdbx_strand_id
1 'polypeptide(L)'
;MEFEPITPAFASTPYVIGMSSSNRYAPYLAVYLQSIIDHAKEENRYDIVIFETDMTADNKARIQALAQLPNFSIRFYNLKTAFENNLYISLHYFAKQCYYRLALGEVFKQYEKAVFTDIDLVMVADIFDLFKIDLQGQPIAACEEILWTPSRRNQQVSRTQSIDSYLKEIGCTGLYYNTGVVVADVAKFNETASFRQLLQTAQENKFMNLEQDVLNKVFNNRFYTLPPCYNFEVINSVFEGKTEDFRVYAAQVEQARAYHFLAADKVWFFPNVPKGYLWWQVARKTSYYEEILAAYVNFYCWHFVPYYLKYKKYHFFAKFVFGKMKQRYLRKAAEYWNWLQY
;
A
#
# COMPACT_ATOMS: atom_id res chain seq x y z
N MET A 1 -8.95 -9.01 24.86
CA MET A 1 -8.83 -9.63 23.53
C MET A 1 -7.63 -10.54 23.60
N GLU A 2 -7.87 -11.83 23.45
CA GLU A 2 -6.82 -12.85 23.41
C GLU A 2 -6.68 -13.22 21.93
N PHE A 3 -5.49 -13.03 21.38
CA PHE A 3 -5.18 -13.53 20.04
C PHE A 3 -4.85 -15.01 20.18
N GLU A 4 -5.27 -15.81 19.21
CA GLU A 4 -4.75 -17.17 19.05
C GLU A 4 -3.53 -17.08 18.14
N PRO A 5 -2.28 -17.19 18.65
CA PRO A 5 -1.11 -17.04 17.81
C PRO A 5 -1.07 -18.13 16.75
N ILE A 6 -0.72 -17.76 15.51
CA ILE A 6 -0.58 -18.73 14.44
C ILE A 6 0.81 -19.37 14.52
N THR A 7 0.89 -20.70 14.36
CA THR A 7 2.16 -21.43 14.34
C THR A 7 2.74 -21.52 12.92
N PRO A 8 4.07 -21.63 12.75
CA PRO A 8 4.70 -21.84 11.46
C PRO A 8 4.07 -22.99 10.66
N ALA A 9 3.74 -22.73 9.39
CA ALA A 9 3.26 -23.77 8.47
C ALA A 9 4.38 -24.73 8.05
N PHE A 10 5.62 -24.26 8.06
CA PHE A 10 6.80 -25.07 7.75
C PHE A 10 7.73 -25.12 8.96
N ALA A 11 7.98 -26.31 9.49
CA ALA A 11 8.91 -26.49 10.61
C ALA A 11 10.35 -26.03 10.30
N SER A 12 10.71 -25.95 9.01
CA SER A 12 12.04 -25.57 8.56
C SER A 12 12.28 -24.06 8.44
N THR A 13 11.26 -23.22 8.62
CA THR A 13 11.45 -21.75 8.58
C THR A 13 10.69 -21.06 9.72
N PRO A 14 11.36 -20.19 10.50
CA PRO A 14 10.72 -19.41 11.53
C PRO A 14 10.22 -18.06 10.99
N TYR A 15 9.96 -17.96 9.68
CA TYR A 15 9.63 -16.72 8.98
C TYR A 15 8.20 -16.73 8.42
N VAL A 16 7.55 -15.56 8.43
CA VAL A 16 6.19 -15.38 7.92
C VAL A 16 6.05 -14.10 7.11
N ILE A 17 5.24 -14.16 6.06
CA ILE A 17 4.84 -13.01 5.25
C ILE A 17 3.39 -12.67 5.59
N GLY A 18 3.18 -11.49 6.17
CA GLY A 18 1.86 -10.96 6.52
C GLY A 18 1.38 -9.91 5.54
N MET A 19 0.08 -9.85 5.31
CA MET A 19 -0.58 -8.74 4.61
C MET A 19 -2.03 -8.61 5.06
N SER A 20 -2.63 -7.45 4.81
CA SER A 20 -4.04 -7.20 5.11
C SER A 20 -4.85 -7.12 3.82
N SER A 21 -6.03 -7.73 3.80
CA SER A 21 -6.93 -7.61 2.66
C SER A 21 -8.40 -7.75 3.05
N SER A 22 -9.28 -7.57 2.08
CA SER A 22 -10.73 -7.68 2.20
C SER A 22 -11.30 -8.40 0.99
N ASN A 23 -12.57 -8.77 1.06
CA ASN A 23 -13.26 -9.37 -0.09
C ASN A 23 -13.17 -8.48 -1.34
N ARG A 24 -13.33 -7.17 -1.18
CA ARG A 24 -13.27 -6.19 -2.28
C ARG A 24 -11.88 -6.13 -2.94
N TYR A 25 -10.82 -6.39 -2.17
CA TYR A 25 -9.44 -6.29 -2.62
C TYR A 25 -8.83 -7.64 -3.00
N ALA A 26 -9.60 -8.74 -2.96
CA ALA A 26 -9.13 -10.06 -3.37
C ALA A 26 -8.53 -10.10 -4.80
N PRO A 27 -9.10 -9.41 -5.82
CA PRO A 27 -8.48 -9.38 -7.14
C PRO A 27 -7.06 -8.80 -7.14
N TYR A 28 -6.82 -7.73 -6.38
CA TYR A 28 -5.53 -7.04 -6.34
C TYR A 28 -4.52 -7.78 -5.46
N LEU A 29 -4.99 -8.38 -4.36
CA LEU A 29 -4.21 -9.32 -3.56
C LEU A 29 -3.69 -10.49 -4.42
N ALA A 30 -4.53 -11.04 -5.31
CA ALA A 30 -4.10 -12.10 -6.21
C ALA A 30 -2.94 -11.68 -7.12
N VAL A 31 -2.97 -10.44 -7.63
CA VAL A 31 -1.85 -9.89 -8.42
C VAL A 31 -0.58 -9.79 -7.59
N TYR A 32 -0.67 -9.26 -6.37
CA TYR A 32 0.48 -9.17 -5.47
C TYR A 32 1.08 -10.56 -5.15
N LEU A 33 0.24 -11.51 -4.75
CA LEU A 33 0.67 -12.89 -4.44
C LEU A 33 1.28 -13.57 -5.66
N GLN A 34 0.69 -13.38 -6.84
CA GLN A 34 1.26 -13.92 -8.09
C GLN A 34 2.64 -13.31 -8.37
N SER A 35 2.87 -12.03 -8.07
CA SER A 35 4.19 -11.42 -8.23
C SER A 35 5.25 -12.01 -7.29
N ILE A 36 4.86 -12.41 -6.06
CA ILE A 36 5.74 -13.16 -5.14
C ILE A 36 6.06 -14.53 -5.75
N ILE A 37 5.04 -15.27 -6.20
CA ILE A 37 5.18 -16.61 -6.76
C ILE A 37 6.11 -16.60 -7.99
N ASP A 38 5.94 -15.63 -8.88
CA ASP A 38 6.73 -15.49 -10.10
C ASP A 38 8.25 -15.31 -9.85
N HIS A 39 8.63 -14.82 -8.67
CA HIS A 39 10.03 -14.52 -8.31
C HIS A 39 10.55 -15.37 -7.14
N ALA A 40 9.79 -16.38 -6.73
CA ALA A 40 10.16 -17.25 -5.64
C ALA A 40 11.20 -18.29 -6.06
N LYS A 41 11.97 -18.74 -5.07
CA LYS A 41 12.99 -19.77 -5.21
C LYS A 41 12.53 -21.07 -4.56
N GLU A 42 12.79 -22.19 -5.22
CA GLU A 42 12.30 -23.51 -4.81
C GLU A 42 12.85 -23.95 -3.44
N GLU A 43 14.05 -23.51 -3.08
CA GLU A 43 14.69 -23.81 -1.80
C GLU A 43 14.04 -23.11 -0.61
N ASN A 44 13.36 -21.98 -0.82
CA ASN A 44 12.74 -21.20 0.24
C ASN A 44 11.35 -21.75 0.59
N ARG A 45 10.82 -21.34 1.75
CA ARG A 45 9.46 -21.68 2.20
C ARG A 45 8.69 -20.41 2.47
N TYR A 46 7.54 -20.27 1.83
CA TYR A 46 6.74 -19.05 1.83
C TYR A 46 5.47 -19.28 2.63
N ASP A 47 5.53 -18.98 3.92
CA ASP A 47 4.36 -19.00 4.80
C ASP A 47 3.68 -17.62 4.76
N ILE A 48 2.52 -17.58 4.12
CA ILE A 48 1.76 -16.36 3.84
C ILE A 48 0.49 -16.36 4.69
N VAL A 49 0.29 -15.29 5.45
CA VAL A 49 -0.89 -15.11 6.30
C VAL A 49 -1.59 -13.80 5.96
N ILE A 50 -2.85 -13.92 5.54
CA ILE A 50 -3.69 -12.79 5.13
C ILE A 50 -4.64 -12.42 6.27
N PHE A 51 -4.47 -11.21 6.78
CA PHE A 51 -5.33 -10.61 7.80
C PHE A 51 -6.60 -10.07 7.14
N GLU A 52 -7.75 -10.60 7.55
CA GLU A 52 -9.04 -10.30 6.92
C GLU A 52 -10.20 -10.25 7.92
N THR A 53 -11.35 -9.73 7.49
CA THR A 53 -12.59 -9.77 8.28
C THR A 53 -13.83 -10.18 7.51
N ASP A 54 -13.84 -10.02 6.19
CA ASP A 54 -15.03 -10.15 5.35
C ASP A 54 -14.81 -11.02 4.10
N MET A 55 -13.64 -11.67 3.94
CA MET A 55 -13.32 -12.37 2.70
C MET A 55 -14.19 -13.63 2.54
N THR A 56 -14.89 -13.71 1.40
CA THR A 56 -15.80 -14.81 1.09
C THR A 56 -15.06 -16.13 0.88
N ALA A 57 -15.76 -17.26 1.07
CA ALA A 57 -15.19 -18.59 0.86
C ALA A 57 -14.68 -18.79 -0.58
N ASP A 58 -15.40 -18.25 -1.58
CA ASP A 58 -14.97 -18.31 -2.98
C ASP A 58 -13.64 -17.58 -3.21
N ASN A 59 -13.53 -16.33 -2.75
CA ASN A 59 -12.28 -15.59 -2.87
C ASN A 59 -11.14 -16.26 -2.10
N LYS A 60 -11.41 -16.82 -0.90
CA LYS A 60 -10.41 -17.59 -0.15
C LYS A 60 -9.91 -18.80 -0.94
N ALA A 61 -10.82 -19.57 -1.55
CA ALA A 61 -10.47 -20.73 -2.36
C ALA A 61 -9.66 -20.33 -3.61
N ARG A 62 -10.06 -19.28 -4.32
CA ARG A 62 -9.33 -18.76 -5.50
C ARG A 62 -7.93 -18.26 -5.15
N ILE A 63 -7.78 -17.59 -4.01
CA ILE A 63 -6.48 -17.11 -3.52
C ILE A 63 -5.60 -18.27 -3.08
N GLN A 64 -6.14 -19.25 -2.36
CA GLN A 64 -5.39 -20.46 -1.97
C GLN A 64 -4.96 -21.27 -3.18
N ALA A 65 -5.76 -21.27 -4.26
CA ALA A 65 -5.39 -21.90 -5.52
C ALA A 65 -4.19 -21.24 -6.22
N LEU A 66 -3.65 -20.11 -5.74
CA LEU A 66 -2.35 -19.60 -6.21
C LEU A 66 -1.18 -20.42 -5.64
N ALA A 67 -1.31 -20.99 -4.43
CA ALA A 67 -0.29 -21.82 -3.80
C ALA A 67 -0.31 -23.26 -4.33
N GLN A 68 0.03 -23.45 -5.60
CA GLN A 68 0.10 -24.76 -6.24
C GLN A 68 1.40 -25.52 -5.92
N LEU A 69 2.44 -24.80 -5.51
CA LEU A 69 3.76 -25.38 -5.23
C LEU A 69 3.90 -25.78 -3.75
N PRO A 70 4.61 -26.88 -3.45
CA PRO A 70 4.72 -27.41 -2.08
C PRO A 70 5.49 -26.49 -1.12
N ASN A 71 6.21 -25.50 -1.64
CA ASN A 71 6.94 -24.52 -0.85
C ASN A 71 6.11 -23.28 -0.48
N PHE A 72 4.81 -23.25 -0.81
CA PHE A 72 3.89 -22.17 -0.45
C PHE A 72 2.78 -22.64 0.49
N SER A 73 2.47 -21.81 1.48
CA SER A 73 1.30 -21.94 2.35
C SER A 73 0.59 -20.60 2.37
N ILE A 74 -0.69 -20.55 1.97
CA ILE A 74 -1.53 -19.35 2.06
C ILE A 74 -2.66 -19.62 3.05
N ARG A 75 -2.68 -18.84 4.13
CA ARG A 75 -3.63 -18.96 5.24
C ARG A 75 -4.31 -17.63 5.51
N PHE A 76 -5.47 -17.70 6.15
CA PHE A 76 -6.25 -16.50 6.53
C PHE A 76 -6.34 -16.42 8.04
N TYR A 77 -6.19 -15.22 8.58
CA TYR A 77 -6.37 -14.92 9.99
C TYR A 77 -7.46 -13.87 10.15
N ASN A 78 -8.55 -14.24 10.83
CA ASN A 78 -9.71 -13.37 10.96
C ASN A 78 -9.56 -12.42 12.15
N LEU A 79 -9.60 -11.12 11.89
CA LEU A 79 -9.40 -10.07 12.91
C LEU A 79 -10.69 -9.36 13.33
N LYS A 80 -11.85 -9.97 13.09
CA LYS A 80 -13.15 -9.29 13.24
C LYS A 80 -13.34 -8.70 14.64
N THR A 81 -12.92 -9.43 15.67
CA THR A 81 -13.04 -9.03 17.07
C THR A 81 -11.91 -8.11 17.55
N ALA A 82 -10.74 -8.13 16.89
CA ALA A 82 -9.55 -7.41 17.32
C ALA A 82 -9.66 -5.88 17.19
N PHE A 83 -10.49 -5.41 16.24
CA PHE A 83 -10.59 -3.99 15.87
C PHE A 83 -12.01 -3.45 15.95
N GLU A 84 -12.89 -3.96 16.81
CA GLU A 84 -14.32 -3.58 16.85
C GLU A 84 -14.59 -2.09 17.14
N ASN A 85 -13.65 -1.39 17.77
CA ASN A 85 -13.78 0.02 18.10
C ASN A 85 -13.67 0.95 16.88
N ASN A 86 -14.27 2.14 16.99
CA ASN A 86 -14.16 3.19 15.96
C ASN A 86 -12.71 3.68 15.86
N LEU A 87 -12.02 3.31 14.78
CA LEU A 87 -10.74 3.86 14.40
C LEU A 87 -10.94 5.08 13.49
N TYR A 88 -10.08 6.09 13.66
CA TYR A 88 -10.09 7.25 12.77
C TYR A 88 -9.63 6.84 11.37
N ILE A 89 -10.29 7.37 10.33
CA ILE A 89 -9.87 7.18 8.94
C ILE A 89 -9.73 8.57 8.33
N SER A 90 -8.50 8.94 7.97
CA SER A 90 -8.15 10.30 7.55
C SER A 90 -8.61 10.62 6.12
N LEU A 91 -8.63 9.64 5.22
CA LEU A 91 -8.93 9.81 3.80
C LEU A 91 -9.87 8.71 3.28
N HIS A 92 -10.72 9.06 2.31
CA HIS A 92 -11.78 8.18 1.78
C HIS A 92 -11.28 6.92 1.08
N TYR A 93 -10.01 6.89 0.66
CA TYR A 93 -9.38 5.74 0.02
C TYR A 93 -8.66 4.82 1.01
N PHE A 94 -8.49 5.23 2.27
CA PHE A 94 -7.99 4.34 3.31
C PHE A 94 -9.10 3.45 3.87
N ALA A 95 -8.70 2.31 4.41
CA ALA A 95 -9.61 1.33 4.94
C ALA A 95 -9.17 0.87 6.33
N LYS A 96 -10.09 0.30 7.10
CA LYS A 96 -9.81 -0.23 8.44
C LYS A 96 -8.70 -1.30 8.43
N GLN A 97 -8.56 -2.00 7.31
CA GLN A 97 -7.53 -3.01 7.05
C GLN A 97 -6.10 -2.46 7.17
N CYS A 98 -5.88 -1.16 6.95
CA CYS A 98 -4.57 -0.53 7.15
C CYS A 98 -4.08 -0.73 8.60
N TYR A 99 -4.97 -0.68 9.59
CA TYR A 99 -4.63 -0.89 11.01
C TYR A 99 -4.29 -2.33 11.39
N TYR A 100 -4.62 -3.34 10.58
CA TYR A 100 -4.48 -4.75 10.97
C TYR A 100 -3.03 -5.16 11.19
N ARG A 101 -2.08 -4.48 10.55
CA ARG A 101 -0.64 -4.68 10.76
C ARG A 101 -0.22 -4.44 12.22
N LEU A 102 -0.95 -3.62 12.98
CA LEU A 102 -0.67 -3.43 14.41
C LEU A 102 -0.80 -4.73 15.23
N ALA A 103 -1.54 -5.73 14.74
CA ALA A 103 -1.69 -7.03 15.37
C ALA A 103 -0.54 -8.01 15.06
N LEU A 104 0.42 -7.64 14.19
CA LEU A 104 1.46 -8.58 13.72
C LEU A 104 2.23 -9.23 14.88
N GLY A 105 2.55 -8.45 15.92
CA GLY A 105 3.35 -8.94 17.04
C GLY A 105 2.66 -10.06 17.83
N GLU A 106 1.36 -9.93 18.06
CA GLU A 106 0.58 -10.94 18.80
C GLU A 106 0.26 -12.15 17.92
N VAL A 107 -0.19 -11.92 16.68
CA VAL A 107 -0.58 -13.02 15.77
C VAL A 107 0.63 -13.87 15.39
N PHE A 108 1.79 -13.24 15.15
CA PHE A 108 3.01 -13.93 14.72
C PHE A 108 3.98 -14.25 15.86
N LYS A 109 3.53 -14.26 17.12
CA LYS A 109 4.37 -14.48 18.30
C LYS A 109 5.21 -15.77 18.28
N GLN A 110 4.85 -16.76 17.45
CA GLN A 110 5.57 -18.03 17.27
C GLN A 110 6.63 -18.00 16.15
N TYR A 111 6.84 -16.85 15.50
CA TYR A 111 7.86 -16.65 14.46
C TYR A 111 9.01 -15.81 15.01
N GLU A 112 10.19 -15.96 14.41
CA GLU A 112 11.35 -15.14 14.71
C GLU A 112 11.25 -13.78 13.99
N LYS A 113 10.90 -13.80 12.69
CA LYS A 113 10.85 -12.61 11.84
C LYS A 113 9.59 -12.62 10.99
N ALA A 114 8.96 -11.45 10.88
CA ALA A 114 7.80 -11.25 10.02
C ALA A 114 8.10 -10.17 8.97
N VAL A 115 7.76 -10.44 7.70
CA VAL A 115 7.69 -9.41 6.66
C VAL A 115 6.22 -9.07 6.48
N PHE A 116 5.82 -7.85 6.79
CA PHE A 116 4.45 -7.40 6.60
C PHE A 116 4.38 -6.37 5.47
N THR A 117 3.44 -6.55 4.56
CA THR A 117 3.36 -5.74 3.34
C THR A 117 1.94 -5.24 3.07
N ASP A 118 1.84 -4.13 2.36
CA ASP A 118 0.62 -3.74 1.65
C ASP A 118 0.40 -4.67 0.44
N ILE A 119 -0.67 -4.46 -0.32
CA ILE A 119 -1.05 -5.37 -1.45
C ILE A 119 -1.05 -4.67 -2.82
N ASP A 120 -0.79 -3.37 -2.84
CA ASP A 120 -0.58 -2.55 -4.04
C ASP A 120 0.91 -2.50 -4.43
N LEU A 121 1.62 -3.59 -4.17
CA LEU A 121 2.99 -3.83 -4.57
C LEU A 121 3.07 -4.78 -5.78
N VAL A 122 4.18 -4.70 -6.51
CA VAL A 122 4.63 -5.75 -7.43
C VAL A 122 6.06 -6.13 -7.05
N MET A 123 6.24 -7.37 -6.62
CA MET A 123 7.56 -7.93 -6.38
C MET A 123 8.21 -8.28 -7.72
N VAL A 124 9.46 -7.86 -7.90
CA VAL A 124 10.31 -8.21 -9.07
C VAL A 124 11.61 -8.90 -8.64
N ALA A 125 11.64 -9.34 -7.39
CA ALA A 125 12.70 -10.14 -6.81
C ALA A 125 12.12 -11.00 -5.67
N ASP A 126 12.88 -11.99 -5.23
CA ASP A 126 12.48 -12.87 -4.14
C ASP A 126 12.28 -12.06 -2.83
N ILE A 127 11.05 -12.09 -2.30
CA ILE A 127 10.69 -11.44 -1.04
C ILE A 127 11.46 -12.04 0.15
N PHE A 128 11.91 -13.29 0.03
CA PHE A 128 12.65 -13.98 1.10
C PHE A 128 13.99 -13.29 1.42
N ASP A 129 14.53 -12.49 0.49
CA ASP A 129 15.75 -11.71 0.73
C ASP A 129 15.58 -10.67 1.85
N LEU A 130 14.35 -10.22 2.16
CA LEU A 130 14.07 -9.34 3.31
C LEU A 130 14.36 -10.03 4.65
N PHE A 131 14.14 -11.35 4.75
CA PHE A 131 14.43 -12.09 5.99
C PHE A 131 15.93 -12.21 6.27
N LYS A 132 16.77 -12.09 5.24
CA LYS A 132 18.24 -12.17 5.34
C LYS A 132 18.88 -10.88 5.86
N ILE A 133 18.12 -9.80 5.94
CA ILE A 133 18.61 -8.51 6.44
C ILE A 133 18.79 -8.61 7.95
N ASP A 134 19.99 -8.31 8.42
CA ASP A 134 20.28 -8.10 9.84
C ASP A 134 19.74 -6.73 10.27
N LEU A 135 18.80 -6.73 11.21
CA LEU A 135 18.17 -5.51 11.72
C LEU A 135 19.05 -4.76 12.73
N GLN A 136 20.26 -5.25 13.02
CA GLN A 136 21.23 -4.60 13.91
C GLN A 136 20.65 -4.30 15.30
N GLY A 137 19.87 -5.25 15.84
CA GLY A 137 19.22 -5.11 17.14
C GLY A 137 17.93 -4.28 17.12
N GLN A 138 17.54 -3.67 15.99
CA GLN A 138 16.29 -2.92 15.89
C GLN A 138 15.06 -3.85 15.83
N PRO A 139 13.94 -3.46 16.46
CA PRO A 139 12.70 -4.25 16.45
C PRO A 139 12.01 -4.28 15.08
N ILE A 140 12.22 -3.25 14.26
CA ILE A 140 11.49 -3.05 13.01
C ILE A 140 12.40 -2.42 11.96
N ALA A 141 12.12 -2.68 10.69
CA ALA A 141 12.78 -2.07 9.56
C ALA A 141 11.77 -1.67 8.48
N ALA A 142 12.03 -0.56 7.81
CA ALA A 142 11.20 -0.01 6.74
C ALA A 142 12.03 0.96 5.87
N CYS A 143 11.53 1.33 4.70
CA CYS A 143 12.16 2.37 3.87
C CYS A 143 11.77 3.76 4.36
N GLU A 144 12.70 4.72 4.27
CA GLU A 144 12.36 6.13 4.50
C GLU A 144 11.29 6.57 3.50
N GLU A 145 10.29 7.30 3.98
CA GLU A 145 9.18 7.82 3.17
C GLU A 145 9.65 8.99 2.31
N ILE A 146 9.64 8.82 0.99
CA ILE A 146 10.22 9.80 0.06
C ILE A 146 9.49 11.14 0.10
N LEU A 147 8.22 11.14 0.52
CA LEU A 147 7.46 12.38 0.63
C LEU A 147 7.75 13.19 1.91
N TRP A 148 8.40 12.58 2.91
CA TRP A 148 8.56 13.10 4.27
C TRP A 148 10.01 13.20 4.73
N THR A 149 10.95 13.21 3.79
CA THR A 149 12.39 13.31 4.06
C THR A 149 12.78 14.61 4.79
N PRO A 150 13.95 14.65 5.48
CA PRO A 150 14.46 15.85 6.14
C PRO A 150 14.52 17.10 5.26
N SER A 151 14.90 16.96 3.99
CA SER A 151 14.98 18.07 3.02
C SER A 151 13.62 18.70 2.69
N ARG A 152 12.52 17.98 2.96
CA ARG A 152 11.15 18.39 2.63
C ARG A 152 10.34 18.84 3.84
N ARG A 153 10.92 18.86 5.04
CA ARG A 153 10.25 19.22 6.31
C ARG A 153 9.51 20.57 6.30
N ASN A 154 9.93 21.53 5.47
CA ASN A 154 9.26 22.83 5.33
C ASN A 154 8.01 22.81 4.42
N GLN A 155 7.77 21.72 3.68
CA GLN A 155 6.60 21.56 2.82
C GLN A 155 5.32 21.47 3.66
N GLN A 156 4.23 21.99 3.12
CA GLN A 156 2.93 22.02 3.80
C GLN A 156 2.17 20.70 3.59
N VAL A 157 1.66 20.11 4.67
CA VAL A 157 0.71 18.98 4.64
C VAL A 157 -0.73 19.43 4.76
N SER A 158 -0.95 20.65 5.26
CA SER A 158 -2.25 21.33 5.29
C SER A 158 -2.06 22.84 5.12
N ARG A 159 -3.15 23.62 5.11
CA ARG A 159 -3.07 25.09 5.02
C ARG A 159 -2.30 25.74 6.19
N THR A 160 -2.17 25.04 7.31
CA THR A 160 -1.68 25.59 8.57
C THR A 160 -0.54 24.77 9.17
N GLN A 161 -0.05 23.75 8.49
CA GLN A 161 0.87 22.78 9.07
C GLN A 161 1.89 22.28 8.05
N SER A 162 3.18 22.36 8.41
CA SER A 162 4.27 21.75 7.67
C SER A 162 4.48 20.30 8.08
N ILE A 163 5.24 19.56 7.26
CA ILE A 163 5.71 18.22 7.61
C ILE A 163 6.43 18.25 8.97
N ASP A 164 7.33 19.20 9.20
CA ASP A 164 8.09 19.31 10.46
C ASP A 164 7.18 19.49 11.68
N SER A 165 6.20 20.40 11.61
CA SER A 165 5.33 20.66 12.74
C SER A 165 4.37 19.50 13.01
N TYR A 166 3.93 18.79 11.96
CA TYR A 166 3.15 17.56 12.11
C TYR A 166 3.97 16.43 12.76
N LEU A 167 5.19 16.18 12.27
CA LEU A 167 6.05 15.13 12.82
C LEU A 167 6.35 15.37 14.31
N LYS A 168 6.59 16.62 14.70
CA LYS A 168 6.71 17.03 16.11
C LYS A 168 5.45 16.77 16.92
N GLU A 169 4.27 17.07 16.37
CA GLU A 169 2.97 16.82 17.03
C GLU A 169 2.76 15.34 17.33
N ILE A 170 3.06 14.46 16.37
CA ILE A 170 2.92 13.02 16.57
C ILE A 170 4.06 12.41 17.39
N GLY A 171 5.08 13.19 17.76
CA GLY A 171 6.24 12.74 18.54
C GLY A 171 7.27 11.96 17.72
N CYS A 172 7.30 12.15 16.40
CA CYS A 172 8.30 11.60 15.49
C CYS A 172 9.40 12.64 15.25
N THR A 173 10.59 12.40 15.79
CA THR A 173 11.73 13.35 15.73
C THR A 173 12.83 12.90 14.76
N GLY A 174 12.94 11.60 14.53
CA GLY A 174 13.88 10.99 13.60
C GLY A 174 13.43 11.02 12.14
N LEU A 175 13.90 10.03 11.37
CA LEU A 175 13.38 9.74 10.04
C LEU A 175 11.95 9.21 10.13
N TYR A 176 11.17 9.49 9.10
CA TYR A 176 9.80 8.99 8.97
C TYR A 176 9.77 7.92 7.88
N TYR A 177 9.15 6.79 8.18
CA TYR A 177 9.23 5.57 7.39
C TYR A 177 7.90 5.22 6.74
N ASN A 178 7.95 4.78 5.49
CA ASN A 178 6.82 4.20 4.79
C ASN A 178 6.63 2.75 5.24
N THR A 179 5.43 2.43 5.73
CA THR A 179 5.16 1.12 6.35
C THR A 179 4.48 0.12 5.41
N GLY A 180 4.48 0.38 4.11
CA GLY A 180 3.98 -0.57 3.10
C GLY A 180 4.85 -1.81 2.93
N VAL A 181 6.11 -1.76 3.38
CA VAL A 181 6.96 -2.94 3.58
C VAL A 181 7.67 -2.79 4.92
N VAL A 182 7.37 -3.71 5.83
CA VAL A 182 7.92 -3.76 7.18
C VAL A 182 8.58 -5.11 7.40
N VAL A 183 9.79 -5.11 7.97
CA VAL A 183 10.43 -6.31 8.52
C VAL A 183 10.47 -6.16 10.02
N ALA A 184 9.90 -7.10 10.76
CA ALA A 184 9.86 -7.08 12.22
C ALA A 184 10.62 -8.27 12.79
N ASP A 185 11.53 -8.01 13.73
CA ASP A 185 11.96 -8.99 14.72
C ASP A 185 10.82 -9.13 15.73
N VAL A 186 10.11 -10.26 15.70
CA VAL A 186 8.82 -10.38 16.39
C VAL A 186 8.97 -10.25 17.90
N ALA A 187 10.03 -10.84 18.46
CA ALA A 187 10.31 -10.76 19.89
C ALA A 187 10.57 -9.31 20.31
N LYS A 188 11.50 -8.62 19.63
CA LYS A 188 11.82 -7.21 19.95
C LYS A 188 10.69 -6.25 19.65
N PHE A 189 9.87 -6.54 18.64
CA PHE A 189 8.65 -5.78 18.35
C PHE A 189 7.71 -5.83 19.57
N ASN A 190 7.45 -7.02 20.10
CA ASN A 190 6.59 -7.23 21.27
C ASN A 190 7.21 -6.70 22.58
N GLU A 191 8.54 -6.71 22.71
CA GLU A 191 9.24 -6.03 23.82
C GLU A 191 9.06 -4.51 23.79
N THR A 192 8.92 -3.94 22.59
CA THR A 192 8.79 -2.50 22.39
C THR A 192 7.36 -2.01 22.61
N ALA A 193 6.37 -2.72 22.06
CA ALA A 193 4.97 -2.37 22.22
C ALA A 193 4.06 -3.59 22.08
N SER A 194 3.12 -3.71 23.02
CA SER A 194 1.99 -4.64 22.91
C SER A 194 0.96 -4.14 21.89
N PHE A 195 0.17 -5.07 21.35
CA PHE A 195 -0.98 -4.70 20.51
C PHE A 195 -1.91 -3.69 21.19
N ARG A 196 -2.14 -3.83 22.50
CA ARG A 196 -3.00 -2.90 23.25
C ARG A 196 -2.47 -1.48 23.22
N GLN A 197 -1.16 -1.29 23.41
CA GLN A 197 -0.53 0.04 23.36
C GLN A 197 -0.60 0.64 21.96
N LEU A 198 -0.36 -0.17 20.92
CA LEU A 198 -0.48 0.26 19.53
C LEU A 198 -1.91 0.68 19.19
N LEU A 199 -2.90 -0.14 19.57
CA LEU A 199 -4.32 0.15 19.34
C LEU A 199 -4.76 1.40 20.09
N GLN A 200 -4.38 1.53 21.37
CA GLN A 200 -4.69 2.72 22.17
C GLN A 200 -4.09 3.98 21.54
N THR A 201 -2.84 3.91 21.09
CA THR A 201 -2.18 5.02 20.38
C THR A 201 -2.95 5.42 19.12
N ALA A 202 -3.44 4.44 18.34
CA ALA A 202 -4.26 4.70 17.16
C ALA A 202 -5.62 5.35 17.49
N GLN A 203 -6.20 5.04 18.65
CA GLN A 203 -7.51 5.55 19.08
C GLN A 203 -7.45 6.97 19.67
N GLU A 204 -6.36 7.30 20.36
CA GLU A 204 -6.18 8.59 21.04
C GLU A 204 -5.72 9.72 20.10
N ASN A 205 -5.31 9.39 18.87
CA ASN A 205 -4.71 10.34 17.93
C ASN A 205 -5.45 10.32 16.58
N LYS A 206 -5.58 11.49 15.95
CA LYS A 206 -6.15 11.63 14.59
C LYS A 206 -5.06 11.66 13.54
N PHE A 207 -4.37 10.53 13.39
CA PHE A 207 -3.24 10.40 12.48
C PHE A 207 -3.60 10.57 11.01
N MET A 208 -2.80 11.33 10.28
CA MET A 208 -2.88 11.56 8.84
C MET A 208 -2.63 10.28 8.05
N ASN A 209 -1.62 9.50 8.44
CA ASN A 209 -1.19 8.28 7.76
C ASN A 209 -1.52 7.02 8.58
N LEU A 210 -2.56 7.09 9.42
CA LEU A 210 -3.13 5.95 10.14
C LEU A 210 -2.08 5.17 10.98
N GLU A 211 -1.96 3.86 10.76
CA GLU A 211 -1.02 2.99 11.46
C GLU A 211 0.44 3.33 11.16
N GLN A 212 0.75 3.95 10.02
CA GLN A 212 2.11 4.39 9.73
C GLN A 212 2.58 5.41 10.77
N ASP A 213 1.72 6.35 11.16
CA ASP A 213 2.04 7.31 12.22
C ASP A 213 2.11 6.63 13.59
N VAL A 214 1.26 5.63 13.86
CA VAL A 214 1.35 4.83 15.09
C VAL A 214 2.72 4.19 15.20
N LEU A 215 3.18 3.51 14.14
CA LEU A 215 4.46 2.82 14.13
C LEU A 215 5.63 3.81 14.20
N ASN A 216 5.59 4.91 13.44
CA ASN A 216 6.64 5.95 13.49
C ASN A 216 6.71 6.65 14.85
N LYS A 217 5.59 6.82 15.54
CA LYS A 217 5.54 7.36 16.90
C LYS A 217 6.11 6.39 17.93
N VAL A 218 5.61 5.15 17.93
CA VAL A 218 5.93 4.16 18.97
C VAL A 218 7.35 3.60 18.81
N PHE A 219 7.80 3.41 17.57
CA PHE A 219 9.13 2.92 17.24
C PHE A 219 10.09 4.03 16.80
N ASN A 220 9.82 5.28 17.18
CA ASN A 220 10.68 6.43 16.84
C ASN A 220 12.14 6.14 17.21
N ASN A 221 13.07 6.36 16.26
CA ASN A 221 14.51 6.07 16.36
C ASN A 221 14.87 4.60 16.61
N ARG A 222 13.92 3.67 16.40
CA ARG A 222 14.12 2.22 16.55
C ARG A 222 13.84 1.45 15.25
N PHE A 223 13.88 2.14 14.12
CA PHE A 223 13.85 1.52 12.80
C PHE A 223 15.27 1.24 12.33
N TYR A 224 15.45 0.08 11.69
CA TYR A 224 16.52 -0.12 10.72
C TYR A 224 16.07 0.41 9.35
N THR A 225 16.87 1.27 8.73
CA THR A 225 16.53 1.83 7.41
C THR A 225 16.81 0.81 6.31
N LEU A 226 15.75 0.34 5.65
CA LEU A 226 15.87 -0.51 4.47
C LEU A 226 16.31 0.30 3.24
N PRO A 227 17.10 -0.29 2.33
CA PRO A 227 17.34 0.30 1.01
C PRO A 227 16.02 0.59 0.27
N PRO A 228 15.87 1.75 -0.41
CA PRO A 228 14.62 2.14 -1.09
C PRO A 228 14.10 1.11 -2.10
N CYS A 229 14.97 0.26 -2.66
CA CYS A 229 14.57 -0.76 -3.62
C CYS A 229 13.57 -1.77 -3.05
N TYR A 230 13.51 -1.97 -1.72
CA TYR A 230 12.57 -2.89 -1.09
C TYR A 230 11.15 -2.33 -0.95
N ASN A 231 10.95 -1.02 -1.16
CA ASN A 231 9.64 -0.36 -1.12
C ASN A 231 9.69 0.88 -2.03
N PHE A 232 9.90 0.66 -3.34
CA PHE A 232 10.12 1.76 -4.27
C PHE A 232 8.79 2.41 -4.63
N GLU A 233 8.58 3.64 -4.17
CA GLU A 233 7.34 4.39 -4.29
C GLU A 233 7.12 4.90 -5.72
N VAL A 234 6.10 4.36 -6.38
CA VAL A 234 5.72 4.72 -7.76
C VAL A 234 4.70 5.84 -7.73
N ILE A 235 5.19 7.08 -7.68
CA ILE A 235 4.36 8.28 -7.54
C ILE A 235 4.60 9.24 -8.70
N ASN A 236 3.54 9.65 -9.41
CA ASN A 236 3.65 10.57 -10.56
C ASN A 236 4.48 11.81 -10.26
N SER A 237 4.25 12.48 -9.11
CA SER A 237 4.99 13.68 -8.73
C SER A 237 6.49 13.47 -8.48
N VAL A 238 6.89 12.25 -8.09
CA VAL A 238 8.30 11.86 -7.97
C VAL A 238 8.91 11.68 -9.37
N PHE A 239 8.20 11.01 -10.26
CA PHE A 239 8.64 10.79 -11.65
C PHE A 239 8.60 12.05 -12.53
N GLU A 240 7.82 13.07 -12.16
CA GLU A 240 7.90 14.42 -12.74
C GLU A 240 9.26 15.09 -12.46
N GLY A 241 10.02 14.62 -11.47
CA GLY A 241 11.41 15.03 -11.25
C GLY A 241 11.59 16.52 -10.93
N LYS A 242 10.59 17.15 -10.30
CA LYS A 242 10.58 18.61 -10.03
C LYS A 242 11.69 19.05 -9.06
N THR A 243 12.15 18.16 -8.19
CA THR A 243 13.25 18.42 -7.23
C THR A 243 14.43 17.47 -7.49
N GLU A 244 15.61 17.82 -6.99
CA GLU A 244 16.80 16.97 -7.14
C GLU A 244 16.62 15.63 -6.43
N ASP A 245 16.10 15.64 -5.20
CA ASP A 245 15.84 14.41 -4.43
C ASP A 245 14.92 13.45 -5.20
N PHE A 246 13.90 13.96 -5.87
CA PHE A 246 13.01 13.15 -6.71
C PHE A 246 13.71 12.62 -7.96
N ARG A 247 14.58 13.39 -8.61
CA ARG A 247 15.37 12.90 -9.75
C ARG A 247 16.33 11.79 -9.34
N VAL A 248 17.03 11.96 -8.20
CA VAL A 248 17.95 10.96 -7.64
C VAL A 248 17.19 9.69 -7.24
N TYR A 249 16.02 9.82 -6.63
CA TYR A 249 15.18 8.68 -6.28
C TYR A 249 14.65 7.97 -7.54
N ALA A 250 14.04 8.71 -8.47
CA ALA A 250 13.48 8.16 -9.71
C ALA A 250 14.55 7.49 -10.59
N ALA A 251 15.80 7.97 -10.58
CA ALA A 251 16.91 7.34 -11.30
C ALA A 251 17.23 5.92 -10.83
N GLN A 252 16.82 5.54 -9.61
CA GLN A 252 17.01 4.21 -9.03
C GLN A 252 15.87 3.24 -9.36
N VAL A 253 14.88 3.65 -10.16
CA VAL A 253 13.68 2.85 -10.46
C VAL A 253 13.99 1.45 -10.96
N GLU A 254 15.02 1.26 -11.80
CA GLU A 254 15.39 -0.06 -12.32
C GLU A 254 16.07 -0.97 -11.28
N GLN A 255 16.47 -0.43 -10.13
CA GLN A 255 17.03 -1.19 -9.02
C GLN A 255 15.93 -1.68 -8.06
N ALA A 256 14.68 -1.26 -8.26
CA ALA A 256 13.57 -1.66 -7.43
C ALA A 256 13.41 -3.18 -7.41
N ARG A 257 13.19 -3.70 -6.21
CA ARG A 257 12.85 -5.10 -5.91
C ARG A 257 11.37 -5.26 -5.60
N ALA A 258 10.75 -4.19 -5.11
CA ALA A 258 9.31 -4.06 -4.98
C ALA A 258 8.87 -2.67 -5.48
N TYR A 259 7.95 -2.63 -6.44
CA TYR A 259 7.30 -1.41 -6.89
C TYR A 259 6.02 -1.19 -6.10
N HIS A 260 5.91 -0.09 -5.38
CA HIS A 260 4.76 0.25 -4.56
C HIS A 260 3.88 1.30 -5.23
N PHE A 261 2.71 0.89 -5.71
CA PHE A 261 1.75 1.75 -6.41
C PHE A 261 0.83 2.48 -5.43
N LEU A 262 1.41 3.46 -4.75
CA LEU A 262 0.79 4.28 -3.71
C LEU A 262 -0.30 5.24 -4.22
N ALA A 263 -0.96 5.90 -3.26
CA ALA A 263 -1.87 7.02 -3.45
C ALA A 263 -3.24 6.69 -4.09
N ALA A 264 -3.96 7.74 -4.48
CA ALA A 264 -5.32 7.66 -5.01
C ALA A 264 -5.39 7.06 -6.43
N ASP A 265 -4.31 7.23 -7.21
CA ASP A 265 -4.22 6.76 -8.59
C ASP A 265 -3.83 5.28 -8.62
N LYS A 266 -4.72 4.42 -8.13
CA LYS A 266 -4.47 2.98 -8.08
C LYS A 266 -4.20 2.42 -9.47
N VAL A 267 -3.14 1.64 -9.62
CA VAL A 267 -2.65 1.11 -10.91
C VAL A 267 -3.69 0.29 -11.70
N TRP A 268 -4.64 -0.34 -11.01
CA TRP A 268 -5.78 -1.04 -11.63
C TRP A 268 -6.85 -0.11 -12.23
N PHE A 269 -6.83 1.17 -11.89
CA PHE A 269 -7.65 2.22 -12.53
C PHE A 269 -6.85 3.16 -13.44
N PHE A 270 -5.53 3.27 -13.20
CA PHE A 270 -4.63 4.14 -13.95
C PHE A 270 -3.43 3.33 -14.50
N PRO A 271 -3.62 2.56 -15.60
CA PRO A 271 -2.57 1.69 -16.14
C PRO A 271 -1.32 2.42 -16.64
N ASN A 272 -1.44 3.73 -16.92
CA ASN A 272 -0.37 4.56 -17.51
C ASN A 272 0.57 5.18 -16.47
N VAL A 273 0.37 4.92 -15.17
CA VAL A 273 1.35 5.32 -14.15
C VAL A 273 2.72 4.70 -14.47
N PRO A 274 3.84 5.35 -14.09
CA PRO A 274 5.17 4.78 -14.29
C PRO A 274 5.21 3.31 -13.84
N LYS A 275 5.80 2.43 -14.63
CA LYS A 275 5.87 0.98 -14.35
C LYS A 275 4.52 0.26 -14.16
N GLY A 276 3.37 0.91 -14.39
CA GLY A 276 2.04 0.30 -14.26
C GLY A 276 1.81 -0.91 -15.16
N TYR A 277 2.52 -0.98 -16.31
CA TYR A 277 2.49 -2.14 -17.19
C TYR A 277 2.97 -3.44 -16.51
N LEU A 278 3.88 -3.36 -15.52
CA LEU A 278 4.35 -4.53 -14.77
C LEU A 278 3.20 -5.14 -13.97
N TRP A 279 2.41 -4.30 -13.29
CA TRP A 279 1.23 -4.76 -12.54
C TRP A 279 0.23 -5.46 -13.47
N TRP A 280 -0.06 -4.87 -14.62
CA TRP A 280 -0.98 -5.45 -15.61
C TRP A 280 -0.43 -6.71 -16.30
N GLN A 281 0.89 -6.89 -16.39
CA GLN A 281 1.49 -8.15 -16.85
C GLN A 281 1.24 -9.27 -15.85
N VAL A 282 1.36 -9.00 -14.55
CA VAL A 282 1.05 -9.98 -13.50
C VAL A 282 -0.45 -10.25 -13.42
N ALA A 283 -1.29 -9.21 -13.52
CA ALA A 283 -2.75 -9.35 -13.44
C ALA A 283 -3.31 -10.37 -14.45
N ARG A 284 -2.74 -10.42 -15.66
CA ARG A 284 -3.10 -11.37 -16.73
C ARG A 284 -2.87 -12.84 -16.38
N LYS A 285 -2.06 -13.12 -15.37
CA LYS A 285 -1.77 -14.49 -14.90
C LYS A 285 -2.75 -14.96 -13.83
N THR A 286 -3.61 -14.07 -13.33
CA THR A 286 -4.53 -14.38 -12.24
C THR A 286 -5.91 -14.75 -12.78
N SER A 287 -6.65 -15.57 -12.03
CA SER A 287 -8.06 -15.90 -12.33
C SER A 287 -9.02 -14.72 -12.17
N TYR A 288 -8.51 -13.55 -11.78
CA TYR A 288 -9.27 -12.31 -11.61
C TYR A 288 -9.10 -11.34 -12.78
N TYR A 289 -8.33 -11.69 -13.82
CA TYR A 289 -7.97 -10.74 -14.89
C TYR A 289 -9.20 -10.10 -15.55
N GLU A 290 -10.21 -10.90 -15.90
CA GLU A 290 -11.44 -10.44 -16.52
C GLU A 290 -12.26 -9.54 -15.58
N GLU A 291 -12.28 -9.84 -14.27
CA GLU A 291 -12.96 -9.01 -13.27
C GLU A 291 -12.26 -7.67 -13.07
N ILE A 292 -10.93 -7.68 -13.03
CA ILE A 292 -10.11 -6.46 -12.94
C ILE A 292 -10.34 -5.60 -14.18
N LEU A 293 -10.34 -6.20 -15.37
CA LEU A 293 -10.58 -5.48 -16.62
C LEU A 293 -12.00 -4.90 -16.67
N ALA A 294 -13.01 -5.65 -16.25
CA ALA A 294 -14.38 -5.16 -16.14
C ALA A 294 -14.49 -4.00 -15.14
N ALA A 295 -13.83 -4.09 -13.98
CA ALA A 295 -13.78 -3.02 -13.00
C ALA A 295 -13.09 -1.76 -13.55
N TYR A 296 -11.99 -1.90 -14.28
CA TYR A 296 -11.29 -0.82 -14.97
C TYR A 296 -12.20 -0.13 -15.99
N VAL A 297 -12.84 -0.89 -16.88
CA VAL A 297 -13.75 -0.35 -17.90
C VAL A 297 -14.92 0.36 -17.25
N ASN A 298 -15.53 -0.24 -16.21
CA ASN A 298 -16.62 0.39 -15.47
C ASN A 298 -16.16 1.70 -14.83
N PHE A 299 -15.02 1.71 -14.12
CA PHE A 299 -14.46 2.93 -13.56
C PHE A 299 -14.30 4.00 -14.64
N TYR A 300 -13.72 3.64 -15.78
CA TYR A 300 -13.53 4.59 -16.88
C TYR A 300 -14.86 5.14 -17.42
N CYS A 301 -15.85 4.26 -17.61
CA CYS A 301 -17.19 4.65 -18.04
C CYS A 301 -17.86 5.61 -17.05
N TRP A 302 -17.81 5.32 -15.75
CA TRP A 302 -18.46 6.15 -14.74
C TRP A 302 -17.78 7.51 -14.54
N HIS A 303 -16.46 7.57 -14.67
CA HIS A 303 -15.71 8.79 -14.40
C HIS A 303 -15.55 9.67 -15.64
N PHE A 304 -15.18 9.10 -16.80
CA PHE A 304 -14.80 9.91 -17.97
C PHE A 304 -15.93 10.14 -18.98
N VAL A 305 -16.84 9.17 -19.17
CA VAL A 305 -17.93 9.34 -20.15
C VAL A 305 -18.83 10.54 -19.83
N PRO A 306 -19.21 10.83 -18.56
CA PRO A 306 -19.98 12.04 -18.25
C PRO A 306 -19.26 13.33 -18.63
N TYR A 307 -17.94 13.41 -18.43
CA TYR A 307 -17.14 14.57 -18.84
C TYR A 307 -17.06 14.69 -20.36
N TYR A 308 -16.89 13.57 -21.07
CA TYR A 308 -16.90 13.55 -22.53
C TYR A 308 -18.25 13.99 -23.11
N LEU A 309 -19.37 13.53 -22.54
CA LEU A 309 -20.70 13.96 -22.95
C LEU A 309 -20.93 15.45 -22.65
N LYS A 310 -20.46 15.96 -21.51
CA LYS A 310 -20.49 17.40 -21.18
C LYS A 310 -19.64 18.21 -22.17
N TYR A 311 -18.42 17.76 -22.47
CA TYR A 311 -17.55 18.36 -23.49
C TYR A 311 -18.28 18.47 -24.83
N LYS A 312 -18.82 17.35 -25.35
CA LYS A 312 -19.56 17.32 -26.62
C LYS A 312 -20.78 18.25 -26.60
N LYS A 313 -21.56 18.25 -25.51
CA LYS A 313 -22.71 19.14 -25.33
C LYS A 313 -22.34 20.62 -25.46
N TYR A 314 -21.34 21.07 -24.71
CA TYR A 314 -20.95 22.49 -24.73
C TYR A 314 -20.25 22.88 -26.04
N HIS A 315 -19.44 21.98 -26.59
CA HIS A 315 -18.80 22.21 -27.88
C HIS A 315 -19.83 22.29 -29.03
N PHE A 316 -20.87 21.46 -28.99
CA PHE A 316 -21.99 21.51 -29.95
C PHE A 316 -22.80 22.81 -29.81
N PHE A 317 -23.23 23.17 -28.59
CA PHE A 317 -24.00 24.40 -28.37
C PHE A 317 -23.23 25.67 -28.78
N ALA A 318 -21.91 25.70 -28.62
CA ALA A 318 -21.07 26.80 -29.07
C ALA A 318 -21.15 27.08 -30.59
N LYS A 319 -21.65 26.13 -31.40
CA LYS A 319 -21.87 26.31 -32.84
C LYS A 319 -23.14 27.12 -33.16
N PHE A 320 -24.10 27.20 -32.24
CA PHE A 320 -25.42 27.82 -32.47
C PHE A 320 -25.63 29.14 -31.74
N VAL A 321 -24.64 29.60 -30.98
CA VAL A 321 -24.72 30.85 -30.20
C VAL A 321 -23.55 31.77 -30.55
N PHE A 322 -23.70 33.06 -30.23
CA PHE A 322 -22.71 34.11 -30.55
C PHE A 322 -22.28 34.89 -29.30
N GLY A 323 -21.25 35.73 -29.47
CA GLY A 323 -20.76 36.66 -28.44
C GLY A 323 -20.38 35.98 -27.12
N LYS A 324 -20.78 36.60 -26.00
CA LYS A 324 -20.42 36.16 -24.63
C LYS A 324 -20.90 34.74 -24.32
N MET A 325 -22.02 34.30 -24.88
CA MET A 325 -22.56 32.95 -24.65
C MET A 325 -21.69 31.88 -25.33
N LYS A 326 -21.23 32.13 -26.57
CA LYS A 326 -20.28 31.25 -27.26
C LYS A 326 -18.99 31.07 -26.46
N GLN A 327 -18.41 32.17 -25.98
CA GLN A 327 -17.20 32.15 -25.16
C GLN A 327 -17.40 31.37 -23.86
N ARG A 328 -18.57 31.49 -23.21
CA ARG A 328 -18.91 30.68 -22.03
C ARG A 328 -18.93 29.18 -22.34
N TYR A 329 -19.56 28.77 -23.43
CA TYR A 329 -19.63 27.36 -23.81
C TYR A 329 -18.27 26.80 -24.23
N LEU A 330 -17.46 27.57 -24.96
CA LEU A 330 -16.09 27.16 -25.29
C LEU A 330 -15.22 27.00 -24.04
N ARG A 331 -15.33 27.90 -23.05
CA ARG A 331 -14.63 27.74 -21.76
C ARG A 331 -15.05 26.48 -21.03
N LYS A 332 -16.36 26.22 -20.93
CA LYS A 332 -16.87 24.98 -20.33
C LYS A 332 -16.42 23.73 -21.08
N ALA A 333 -16.40 23.76 -22.42
CA ALA A 333 -15.90 22.65 -23.21
C ALA A 333 -14.40 22.43 -22.93
N ALA A 334 -13.58 23.48 -22.92
CA ALA A 334 -12.16 23.37 -22.58
C ALA A 334 -11.93 22.82 -21.16
N GLU A 335 -12.73 23.26 -20.18
CA GLU A 335 -12.69 22.73 -18.81
C GLU A 335 -12.92 21.21 -18.79
N TYR A 336 -14.01 20.72 -19.39
CA TYR A 336 -14.28 19.27 -19.45
C TYR A 336 -13.29 18.50 -20.32
N TRP A 337 -12.72 19.14 -21.35
CA TRP A 337 -11.66 18.53 -22.14
C TRP A 337 -10.40 18.30 -21.31
N ASN A 338 -10.02 19.27 -20.48
CA ASN A 338 -8.85 19.13 -19.59
C ASN A 338 -9.05 17.97 -18.60
N TRP A 339 -10.26 17.78 -18.05
CA TRP A 339 -10.57 16.62 -17.20
C TRP A 339 -10.45 15.26 -17.89
N LEU A 340 -10.46 15.20 -19.23
CA LEU A 340 -10.27 13.96 -20.00
C LEU A 340 -8.80 13.70 -20.36
N GLN A 341 -7.90 14.65 -20.08
CA GLN A 341 -6.45 14.51 -20.32
C GLN A 341 -5.71 13.98 -19.08
N TYR A 342 -6.38 13.95 -17.93
CA TYR A 342 -5.99 13.20 -16.73
C TYR A 342 -6.66 11.84 -16.77
#